data_AF-A3I0W3-F1
#
_entry.id   AF-A3I0W3-F1
#
_cell.length_a   1.000
_cell.length_b   1.000
_cell.length_c   1.000
_cell.angle_alpha   90.00
_cell.angle_beta   90.00
_cell.angle_gamma   90.00
#
_symmetry.space_group_name_H-M   'P 1'
#
loop_
_entity.id
_entity.type
_entity.pdbx_description
1 polymer ?
#
loop_
_entity_poly.entity_id
_entity_poly.type
_entity_poly.pdbx_seq_one_letter_code
_entity_poly.pdbx_strand_id
1 'polypeptide(L)'
;MIQKLTAVFFLMLIFCLNTFAQKKIEGKFYLKTPKSIIDQYQKFEFSKDGTFQYESGGDLGPETFGHGNYQLSKEKLTLNYSPHKDSIRSEIYTNSLEIKTAPDLVEFQFEFYDLENKMPIPATVFKFFEDKSKNKFFQSNQNGICNLTLPKGEENQTYTISFLGYEKIELDLKNDTSKKVKVGLAYSLGTQIIDKSIEYSLEKTSKNSIDFTSGSKLVRIKNKN
;
A
#
# COMPACT_ATOMS: atom_id res chain seq x y z
N MET A 1 40.76 -12.06 -37.18
CA MET A 1 39.43 -11.42 -37.10
C MET A 1 38.33 -12.43 -36.79
N ILE A 2 38.30 -13.58 -37.48
CA ILE A 2 37.31 -14.66 -37.30
C ILE A 2 37.25 -15.21 -35.85
N GLN A 3 38.38 -15.48 -35.20
CA GLN A 3 38.42 -16.00 -33.80
C GLN A 3 37.83 -15.05 -32.75
N LYS A 4 37.92 -13.72 -32.95
CA LYS A 4 37.32 -12.74 -32.04
C LYS A 4 35.80 -12.69 -32.18
N LEU A 5 35.28 -12.93 -33.40
CA LEU A 5 33.86 -12.97 -33.68
C LEU A 5 33.19 -14.22 -33.08
N THR A 6 33.87 -15.38 -33.13
CA THR A 6 33.40 -16.62 -32.49
C THR A 6 33.36 -16.51 -30.96
N ALA A 7 34.34 -15.85 -30.35
CA ALA A 7 34.37 -15.66 -28.89
C ALA A 7 33.21 -14.77 -28.39
N VAL A 8 32.89 -13.69 -29.10
CA VAL A 8 31.75 -12.81 -28.78
C VAL A 8 30.42 -13.54 -28.92
N PHE A 9 30.27 -14.36 -29.96
CA PHE A 9 29.06 -15.18 -30.15
C PHE A 9 28.89 -16.22 -29.02
N PHE A 10 29.98 -16.86 -28.60
CA PHE A 10 29.96 -17.81 -27.49
C PHE A 10 29.63 -17.13 -26.14
N LEU A 11 30.14 -15.91 -25.93
CA LEU A 11 29.82 -15.10 -24.75
C LEU A 11 28.34 -14.69 -24.72
N MET A 12 27.77 -14.28 -25.86
CA MET A 12 26.33 -14.00 -25.98
C MET A 12 25.50 -15.27 -25.71
N LEU A 13 25.91 -16.43 -26.22
CA LEU A 13 25.22 -17.69 -26.01
C LEU A 13 25.16 -18.07 -24.52
N ILE A 14 26.28 -17.92 -23.79
CA ILE A 14 26.35 -18.15 -22.34
C ILE A 14 25.45 -17.17 -21.60
N PHE A 15 25.41 -15.90 -22.01
CA PHE A 15 24.55 -14.89 -21.40
C PHE A 15 23.06 -15.23 -21.58
N CYS A 16 22.66 -15.66 -22.78
CA CYS A 16 21.30 -16.13 -23.04
C CYS A 16 20.93 -17.35 -22.18
N LEU A 17 21.79 -18.37 -22.08
CA LEU A 17 21.52 -19.56 -21.28
C LEU A 17 21.30 -19.27 -19.79
N ASN A 18 22.02 -18.29 -19.23
CA ASN A 18 21.84 -17.89 -17.83
C ASN A 18 20.48 -17.21 -17.58
N THR A 19 19.93 -16.48 -18.56
CA THR A 19 18.60 -15.85 -18.42
C THR A 19 17.45 -16.86 -18.49
N PHE A 20 17.61 -17.96 -19.24
CA PHE A 20 16.59 -19.02 -19.37
C PHE A 20 16.60 -20.05 -18.24
N ALA A 21 17.69 -20.14 -17.46
CA ALA A 21 17.84 -21.11 -16.38
C ALA A 21 17.22 -20.65 -15.04
N GLN A 22 16.71 -19.42 -14.94
CA GLN A 22 16.10 -18.94 -13.71
C GLN A 22 14.76 -19.65 -13.48
N LYS A 23 14.69 -20.45 -12.42
CA LYS A 23 13.46 -21.17 -12.04
C LYS A 23 12.43 -20.15 -11.60
N LYS A 24 11.35 -20.00 -12.36
CA LYS A 24 10.24 -19.11 -12.00
C LYS A 24 9.13 -19.88 -11.29
N ILE A 25 8.49 -19.22 -10.36
CA ILE A 25 7.30 -19.71 -9.67
C ILE A 25 6.14 -18.77 -9.95
N GLU A 26 4.93 -19.31 -9.92
CA GLU A 26 3.74 -18.53 -10.18
C GLU A 26 2.63 -18.98 -9.24
N GLY A 27 1.88 -18.01 -8.73
CA GLY A 27 0.66 -18.22 -7.98
C GLY A 27 0.72 -17.63 -6.57
N LYS A 28 -0.38 -17.84 -5.85
CA LYS A 28 -0.59 -17.37 -4.47
C LYS A 28 -0.12 -18.41 -3.46
N PHE A 29 0.72 -17.98 -2.54
CA PHE A 29 1.29 -18.79 -1.48
C PHE A 29 1.03 -18.14 -0.13
N TYR A 30 0.85 -18.96 0.90
CA TYR A 30 0.69 -18.50 2.28
C TYR A 30 1.80 -19.06 3.14
N LEU A 31 2.33 -18.22 4.02
CA LEU A 31 3.33 -18.66 5.00
C LEU A 31 2.66 -19.53 6.06
N LYS A 32 3.17 -20.75 6.20
CA LYS A 32 2.86 -21.66 7.30
C LYS A 32 4.11 -21.80 8.15
N THR A 33 4.05 -21.29 9.38
CA THR A 33 5.11 -21.45 10.38
C THR A 33 4.76 -22.57 11.37
N PRO A 34 5.74 -23.23 11.99
CA PRO A 34 5.49 -24.27 12.99
C PRO A 34 4.72 -23.80 14.23
N LYS A 35 4.76 -22.49 14.53
CA LYS A 35 4.12 -21.84 15.69
C LYS A 35 3.05 -20.83 15.28
N SER A 36 2.40 -21.01 14.13
CA SER A 36 1.49 -19.99 13.60
C SER A 36 0.41 -19.60 14.61
N ILE A 37 0.41 -18.33 15.01
CA ILE A 37 -0.72 -17.68 15.68
C ILE A 37 -1.86 -17.68 14.64
N ILE A 38 -3.05 -18.13 15.05
CA ILE A 38 -4.17 -18.41 14.13
C ILE A 38 -4.71 -17.12 13.48
N ASP A 39 -4.47 -15.98 14.10
CA ASP A 39 -5.11 -14.70 13.78
C ASP A 39 -4.26 -13.81 12.85
N GLN A 40 -3.15 -14.33 12.31
CA GLN A 40 -2.29 -13.60 11.38
C GLN A 40 -2.04 -14.39 10.09
N TYR A 41 -2.08 -13.69 8.96
CA TYR A 41 -1.74 -14.24 7.66
C TYR A 41 -0.53 -13.53 7.05
N GLN A 42 0.24 -14.26 6.27
CA GLN A 42 1.22 -13.68 5.33
C GLN A 42 1.05 -14.38 3.98
N LYS A 43 0.87 -13.58 2.95
CA LYS A 43 0.55 -14.01 1.60
C LYS A 43 1.57 -13.43 0.62
N PHE A 44 2.00 -14.27 -0.32
CA PHE A 44 2.88 -13.91 -1.41
C PHE A 44 2.21 -14.33 -2.72
N GLU A 45 2.20 -13.44 -3.71
CA GLU A 45 1.76 -13.73 -5.06
C GLU A 45 2.93 -13.53 -6.01
N PHE A 46 3.38 -14.61 -6.65
CA PHE A 46 4.49 -14.57 -7.59
C PHE A 46 3.98 -14.60 -9.03
N SER A 47 4.57 -13.77 -9.87
CA SER A 47 4.27 -13.65 -11.29
C SER A 47 5.36 -14.28 -12.16
N LYS A 48 4.99 -14.69 -13.38
CA LYS A 48 5.93 -15.28 -14.37
C LYS A 48 6.98 -14.30 -14.88
N ASP A 49 6.75 -13.01 -14.76
CA ASP A 49 7.72 -11.98 -15.16
C ASP A 49 8.89 -11.83 -14.17
N GLY A 50 8.79 -12.41 -12.97
CA GLY A 50 9.79 -12.24 -11.91
C GLY A 50 9.40 -11.20 -10.86
N THR A 51 8.16 -10.72 -10.89
CA THR A 51 7.63 -9.82 -9.85
C THR A 51 6.87 -10.59 -8.76
N PHE A 52 6.74 -9.97 -7.59
CA PHE A 52 5.92 -10.48 -6.50
C PHE A 52 5.10 -9.39 -5.84
N GLN A 53 3.98 -9.79 -5.22
CA GLN A 53 3.23 -9.00 -4.26
C GLN A 53 3.23 -9.71 -2.91
N TYR A 54 3.29 -8.94 -1.84
CA TYR A 54 3.27 -9.38 -0.45
C TYR A 54 2.17 -8.64 0.30
N GLU A 55 1.48 -9.36 1.17
CA GLU A 55 0.48 -8.81 2.09
C GLU A 55 0.52 -9.63 3.38
N SER A 56 0.44 -8.95 4.52
CA SER A 56 0.18 -9.58 5.80
C SER A 56 -0.77 -8.75 6.64
N GLY A 57 -1.43 -9.42 7.57
CA GLY A 57 -2.35 -8.78 8.49
C GLY A 57 -3.04 -9.79 9.38
N GLY A 58 -4.17 -9.39 9.95
CA GLY A 58 -4.97 -10.22 10.84
C GLY A 58 -6.45 -9.84 10.79
N ASP A 59 -7.15 -10.04 11.90
CA ASP A 59 -8.60 -9.83 12.01
C ASP A 59 -9.04 -8.39 11.71
N LEU A 60 -8.16 -7.41 11.90
CA LEU A 60 -8.43 -6.00 11.62
C LEU A 60 -8.09 -5.57 10.18
N GLY A 61 -7.72 -6.52 9.33
CA GLY A 61 -7.37 -6.29 7.93
C GLY A 61 -5.86 -6.31 7.66
N PRO A 62 -5.44 -5.83 6.46
CA PRO A 62 -4.04 -5.74 6.09
C PRO A 62 -3.25 -4.78 6.98
N GLU A 63 -2.09 -5.23 7.45
CA GLU A 63 -1.17 -4.46 8.30
C GLU A 63 0.08 -4.02 7.55
N THR A 64 0.61 -4.87 6.67
CA THR A 64 1.74 -4.52 5.81
C THR A 64 1.59 -5.12 4.41
N PHE A 65 2.11 -4.41 3.43
CA PHE A 65 2.11 -4.86 2.05
C PHE A 65 3.41 -4.48 1.35
N GLY A 66 3.65 -5.00 0.16
CA GLY A 66 4.73 -4.55 -0.68
C GLY A 66 4.79 -5.32 -1.99
N HIS A 67 5.54 -4.81 -2.94
CA HIS A 67 5.76 -5.47 -4.22
C HIS A 67 7.18 -5.20 -4.70
N GLY A 68 7.62 -5.98 -5.67
CA GLY A 68 8.91 -5.78 -6.29
C GLY A 68 9.32 -6.99 -7.12
N ASN A 69 10.63 -7.22 -7.23
CA ASN A 69 11.19 -8.32 -8.01
C ASN A 69 11.69 -9.43 -7.10
N TYR A 70 11.50 -10.68 -7.52
CA TYR A 70 12.07 -11.84 -6.83
C TYR A 70 13.08 -12.58 -7.70
N GLN A 71 14.02 -13.23 -7.03
CA GLN A 71 14.95 -14.17 -7.65
C GLN A 71 14.88 -15.48 -6.89
N LEU A 72 14.72 -16.59 -7.64
CA LEU A 72 14.66 -17.92 -7.07
C LEU A 72 15.78 -18.78 -7.65
N SER A 73 16.60 -19.32 -6.76
CA SER A 73 17.63 -20.32 -7.04
C SER A 73 17.31 -21.63 -6.32
N LYS A 74 18.19 -22.63 -6.43
CA LYS A 74 18.04 -23.90 -5.71
C LYS A 74 18.09 -23.72 -4.20
N GLU A 75 18.86 -22.74 -3.73
CA GLU A 75 19.21 -22.57 -2.32
C GLU A 75 18.60 -21.31 -1.70
N LYS A 76 18.12 -20.36 -2.52
CA LYS A 76 17.72 -19.04 -2.04
C LYS A 76 16.51 -18.49 -2.77
N LEU A 77 15.66 -17.79 -2.02
CA LEU A 77 14.65 -16.86 -2.52
C LEU A 77 15.00 -15.46 -2.03
N THR A 78 15.28 -14.55 -2.96
CA THR A 78 15.52 -13.14 -2.66
C THR A 78 14.33 -12.31 -3.11
N LEU A 79 13.79 -11.50 -2.21
CA LEU A 79 12.71 -10.54 -2.45
C LEU A 79 13.27 -9.13 -2.38
N ASN A 80 13.24 -8.40 -3.50
CA ASN A 80 13.68 -7.00 -3.56
C ASN A 80 12.44 -6.12 -3.72
N TYR A 81 12.07 -5.43 -2.65
CA TYR A 81 10.92 -4.53 -2.62
C TYR A 81 11.21 -3.25 -3.42
N SER A 82 10.16 -2.70 -4.03
CA SER A 82 10.21 -1.45 -4.79
C SER A 82 10.86 -0.33 -3.95
N PRO A 83 11.75 0.49 -4.53
CA PRO A 83 12.29 1.67 -3.85
C PRO A 83 11.30 2.85 -3.84
N HIS A 84 10.21 2.75 -4.59
CA HIS A 84 9.19 3.79 -4.71
C HIS A 84 7.98 3.46 -3.85
N LYS A 85 7.54 4.46 -3.07
CA LYS A 85 6.27 4.43 -2.36
C LYS A 85 5.12 4.51 -3.35
N ASP A 86 4.11 3.69 -3.16
CA ASP A 86 2.88 3.71 -3.95
C ASP A 86 2.12 5.00 -3.64
N SER A 87 1.46 5.55 -4.66
CA SER A 87 0.58 6.70 -4.47
C SER A 87 -0.64 6.30 -3.65
N ILE A 88 -1.20 7.25 -2.88
CA ILE A 88 -2.49 7.03 -2.22
C ILE A 88 -3.55 6.72 -3.29
N ARG A 89 -4.48 5.83 -2.98
CA ARG A 89 -5.58 5.48 -3.89
C ARG A 89 -6.82 6.31 -3.63
N SER A 90 -6.93 6.86 -2.44
CA SER A 90 -8.03 7.73 -2.08
C SER A 90 -8.06 8.99 -2.95
N GLU A 91 -9.27 9.48 -3.23
CA GLU A 91 -9.52 10.61 -4.13
C GLU A 91 -10.02 11.83 -3.37
N ILE A 92 -9.61 13.02 -3.80
CA ILE A 92 -10.01 14.29 -3.19
C ILE A 92 -10.47 15.25 -4.28
N TYR A 93 -11.65 15.84 -4.09
CA TYR A 93 -12.21 16.87 -4.95
C TYR A 93 -12.57 18.08 -4.11
N THR A 94 -12.11 19.26 -4.52
CA THR A 94 -12.36 20.52 -3.80
C THR A 94 -13.09 21.51 -4.71
N ASN A 95 -14.22 22.02 -4.23
CA ASN A 95 -15.03 23.02 -4.92
C ASN A 95 -15.26 24.23 -3.99
N SER A 96 -15.56 25.38 -4.57
CA SER A 96 -16.05 26.53 -3.81
C SER A 96 -17.39 26.20 -3.16
N LEU A 97 -17.59 26.66 -1.92
CA LEU A 97 -18.87 26.60 -1.24
C LEU A 97 -19.45 28.02 -1.16
N GLU A 98 -20.51 28.28 -1.91
CA GLU A 98 -21.20 29.56 -1.88
C GLU A 98 -22.13 29.63 -0.67
N ILE A 99 -21.61 30.18 0.42
CA ILE A 99 -22.35 30.35 1.68
C ILE A 99 -22.08 31.72 2.27
N LYS A 100 -23.10 32.32 2.89
CA LYS A 100 -22.95 33.57 3.63
C LYS A 100 -22.37 33.27 5.02
N THR A 101 -21.08 33.53 5.20
CA THR A 101 -20.41 33.49 6.50
C THR A 101 -20.15 34.90 7.02
N ALA A 102 -19.81 35.00 8.31
CA ALA A 102 -19.27 36.25 8.85
C ALA A 102 -17.97 36.63 8.11
N PRO A 103 -17.61 37.92 7.98
CA PRO A 103 -16.48 38.37 7.16
C PRO A 103 -15.14 37.69 7.45
N ASP A 104 -14.89 37.37 8.72
CA ASP A 104 -13.63 36.79 9.23
C ASP A 104 -13.68 35.26 9.38
N LEU A 105 -14.74 34.62 8.89
CA LEU A 105 -14.95 33.18 9.00
C LEU A 105 -15.14 32.54 7.62
N VAL A 106 -14.64 31.32 7.50
CA VAL A 106 -14.89 30.43 6.37
C VAL A 106 -15.49 29.13 6.86
N GLU A 107 -16.25 28.47 5.98
CA GLU A 107 -16.84 27.17 6.25
C GLU A 107 -16.27 26.11 5.30
N PHE A 108 -15.76 25.04 5.87
CA PHE A 108 -15.38 23.84 5.13
C PHE A 108 -16.41 22.75 5.39
N GLN A 109 -17.05 22.28 4.32
CA GLN A 109 -17.90 21.10 4.34
C GLN A 109 -17.11 19.93 3.76
N PHE A 110 -16.74 18.97 4.61
CA PHE A 110 -16.19 17.70 4.18
C PHE A 110 -17.30 16.67 3.96
N GLU A 111 -17.20 15.93 2.87
CA GLU A 111 -18.07 14.78 2.55
C GLU A 111 -17.21 13.53 2.31
N PHE A 112 -17.40 12.51 3.15
CA PHE A 112 -16.63 11.27 3.11
C PHE A 112 -17.47 10.12 2.57
N TYR A 113 -16.91 9.36 1.65
CA TYR A 113 -17.52 8.14 1.12
C TYR A 113 -16.46 7.06 0.88
N ASP A 114 -16.89 5.81 0.91
CA ASP A 114 -16.09 4.67 0.49
C ASP A 114 -15.86 4.76 -1.02
N LEU A 115 -14.60 4.74 -1.45
CA LEU A 115 -14.24 4.95 -2.84
C LEU A 115 -14.78 3.85 -3.77
N GLU A 116 -14.94 2.62 -3.29
CA GLU A 116 -15.35 1.46 -4.10
C GLU A 116 -16.87 1.40 -4.25
N ASN A 117 -17.61 1.40 -3.14
CA ASN A 117 -19.07 1.22 -3.16
C ASN A 117 -19.86 2.55 -3.13
N LYS A 118 -19.16 3.69 -2.99
CA LYS A 118 -19.73 5.05 -2.99
C LYS A 118 -20.68 5.35 -1.82
N MET A 119 -20.72 4.50 -0.79
CA MET A 119 -21.54 4.74 0.40
C MET A 119 -20.91 5.80 1.31
N PRO A 120 -21.72 6.66 1.96
CA PRO A 120 -21.21 7.58 2.96
C PRO A 120 -20.58 6.81 4.13
N ILE A 121 -19.46 7.31 4.64
CA ILE A 121 -18.75 6.72 5.79
C ILE A 121 -18.40 7.80 6.80
N PRO A 122 -18.39 7.48 8.10
CA PRO A 122 -17.86 8.41 9.07
C PRO A 122 -16.34 8.57 8.89
N ALA A 123 -15.81 9.74 9.18
CA ALA A 123 -14.37 9.99 9.23
C ALA A 123 -14.05 11.05 10.27
N THR A 124 -12.79 11.07 10.70
CA THR A 124 -12.25 12.13 11.57
C THR A 124 -11.28 13.00 10.79
N VAL A 125 -11.48 14.31 10.86
CA VAL A 125 -10.57 15.34 10.36
C VAL A 125 -9.76 15.86 11.53
N PHE A 126 -8.45 15.61 11.51
CA PHE A 126 -7.51 16.15 12.46
C PHE A 126 -6.84 17.39 11.87
N LYS A 127 -6.69 18.42 12.71
CA LYS A 127 -5.90 19.60 12.40
C LYS A 127 -4.79 19.68 13.45
N PHE A 128 -3.56 19.45 13.01
CA PHE A 128 -2.39 19.45 13.87
C PHE A 128 -1.68 20.81 13.85
N PHE A 129 -1.18 21.23 15.00
CA PHE A 129 -0.33 22.41 15.17
C PHE A 129 0.97 21.98 15.86
N GLU A 130 2.04 22.76 15.70
CA GLU A 130 3.31 22.53 16.42
C GLU A 130 3.08 22.48 17.93
N ASP A 131 2.29 23.42 18.44
CA ASP A 131 1.75 23.37 19.80
C ASP A 131 0.61 22.35 19.85
N LYS A 132 0.94 21.14 20.31
CA LYS A 132 0.00 20.02 20.41
C LYS A 132 -1.25 20.33 21.24
N SER A 133 -1.22 21.30 22.16
CA SER A 133 -2.39 21.69 22.95
C SER A 133 -3.50 22.32 22.10
N LYS A 134 -3.16 22.81 20.90
CA LYS A 134 -4.08 23.43 19.95
C LYS A 134 -4.65 22.44 18.94
N ASN A 135 -4.22 21.18 18.96
CA ASN A 135 -4.72 20.15 18.05
C ASN A 135 -6.24 20.04 18.18
N LYS A 136 -6.91 20.02 17.04
CA LYS A 136 -8.37 19.85 16.97
C LYS A 136 -8.70 18.60 16.17
N PHE A 137 -9.80 17.95 16.54
CA PHE A 137 -10.41 16.91 15.73
C PHE A 137 -11.88 17.22 15.53
N PHE A 138 -12.38 16.85 14.36
CA PHE A 138 -13.76 17.03 13.95
C PHE A 138 -14.24 15.69 13.40
N GLN A 139 -15.36 15.20 13.91
CA GLN A 139 -15.94 13.94 13.45
C GLN A 139 -17.09 14.26 12.50
N SER A 140 -17.17 13.53 11.39
CA SER A 140 -18.35 13.56 10.56
C SER A 140 -19.50 12.83 11.23
N ASN A 141 -20.73 13.13 10.80
CA ASN A 141 -21.89 12.34 11.16
C ASN A 141 -21.92 10.99 10.40
N GLN A 142 -22.97 10.21 10.63
CA GLN A 142 -23.20 8.90 9.98
C GLN A 142 -23.41 8.99 8.47
N ASN A 143 -23.76 10.17 7.95
CA ASN A 143 -23.88 10.43 6.52
C ASN A 143 -22.56 10.91 5.90
N GLY A 144 -21.45 10.84 6.65
CA GLY A 144 -20.13 11.25 6.17
C GLY A 144 -19.95 12.75 6.02
N ILE A 145 -20.79 13.58 6.65
CA ILE A 145 -20.71 15.05 6.54
C ILE A 145 -20.05 15.63 7.79
N CYS A 146 -19.04 16.47 7.61
CA CYS A 146 -18.39 17.24 8.68
C CYS A 146 -18.27 18.71 8.26
N ASN A 147 -18.89 19.61 9.03
CA ASN A 147 -18.79 21.05 8.77
C ASN A 147 -17.86 21.69 9.81
N LEU A 148 -16.90 22.49 9.33
CA LEU A 148 -15.95 23.22 10.17
C LEU A 148 -16.09 24.71 9.88
N THR A 149 -16.31 25.50 10.93
CA THR A 149 -16.17 26.96 10.86
C THR A 149 -14.81 27.37 11.40
N LEU A 150 -14.05 28.10 10.60
CA LEU A 150 -12.66 28.44 10.89
C LEU A 150 -12.41 29.94 10.69
N PRO A 151 -11.49 30.53 11.46
CA PRO A 151 -10.98 31.87 11.15
C PRO A 151 -10.36 31.91 9.77
N LYS A 152 -10.65 32.99 9.05
CA LYS A 152 -10.07 33.27 7.74
C LYS A 152 -8.56 33.49 7.88
N GLY A 153 -7.79 32.98 6.93
CA GLY A 153 -6.33 33.14 6.92
C GLY A 153 -5.71 32.69 5.61
N GLU A 154 -4.57 33.29 5.29
CA GLU A 154 -3.85 33.07 4.03
C GLU A 154 -2.87 31.89 4.06
N GLU A 155 -2.60 31.37 5.26
CA GLU A 155 -1.69 30.23 5.46
C GLU A 155 -2.36 28.91 5.09
N ASN A 156 -1.59 28.03 4.46
CA ASN A 156 -1.98 26.64 4.26
C ASN A 156 -2.02 25.94 5.61
N GLN A 157 -3.06 25.11 5.80
CA GLN A 157 -3.20 24.26 6.97
C GLN A 157 -3.36 22.83 6.52
N THR A 158 -2.61 21.94 7.16
CA THR A 158 -2.67 20.50 6.90
C THR A 158 -3.79 19.88 7.72
N TYR A 159 -4.67 19.17 7.02
CA TYR A 159 -5.75 18.38 7.57
C TYR A 159 -5.44 16.90 7.35
N THR A 160 -5.37 16.12 8.41
CA THR A 160 -5.24 14.66 8.33
C THR A 160 -6.62 14.02 8.45
N ILE A 161 -7.04 13.29 7.43
CA ILE A 161 -8.32 12.57 7.40
C ILE A 161 -8.05 11.09 7.70
N SER A 162 -8.86 10.50 8.58
CA SER A 162 -8.73 9.09 8.95
C SER A 162 -10.09 8.46 9.26
N PHE A 163 -10.25 7.21 8.82
CA PHE A 163 -11.29 6.31 9.30
C PHE A 163 -10.73 4.89 9.44
N LEU A 164 -11.24 4.10 10.39
CA LEU A 164 -10.71 2.77 10.70
C LEU A 164 -10.87 1.85 9.48
N GLY A 165 -9.77 1.18 9.09
CA GLY A 165 -9.74 0.29 7.93
C GLY A 165 -9.49 1.01 6.60
N TYR A 166 -9.40 2.34 6.56
CA TYR A 166 -9.16 3.13 5.35
C TYR A 166 -7.78 3.80 5.36
N GLU A 167 -7.33 4.20 4.18
CA GLU A 167 -6.12 5.00 4.02
C GLU A 167 -6.22 6.31 4.81
N LYS A 168 -5.09 6.74 5.40
CA LYS A 168 -4.95 8.07 5.98
C LYS A 168 -4.51 9.04 4.89
N ILE A 169 -5.20 10.18 4.82
CA ILE A 169 -4.92 11.24 3.84
C ILE A 169 -4.44 12.48 4.59
N GLU A 170 -3.49 13.20 3.99
CA GLU A 170 -3.13 14.56 4.38
C GLU A 170 -3.47 15.51 3.24
N LEU A 171 -4.12 16.62 3.57
CA LEU A 171 -4.57 17.63 2.61
C LEU A 171 -4.23 19.02 3.13
N ASP A 172 -3.54 19.81 2.31
CA ASP A 172 -3.27 21.21 2.60
C ASP A 172 -4.35 22.11 2.01
N LEU A 173 -5.02 22.90 2.85
CA LEU A 173 -6.04 23.86 2.43
C LEU A 173 -5.77 25.23 3.03
N LYS A 174 -6.03 26.28 2.25
CA LYS A 174 -6.10 27.66 2.74
C LYS A 174 -7.47 27.97 3.29
N ASN A 175 -7.51 28.67 4.41
CA ASN A 175 -8.76 29.17 5.00
C ASN A 175 -9.14 30.55 4.43
N ASP A 176 -8.99 30.76 3.13
CA ASP A 176 -9.26 32.04 2.46
C ASP A 176 -10.72 32.17 2.00
N THR A 177 -11.38 31.05 1.75
CA THR A 177 -12.70 30.94 1.15
C THR A 177 -13.38 29.67 1.64
N SER A 178 -14.71 29.70 1.75
CA SER A 178 -15.50 28.52 2.09
C SER A 178 -15.40 27.47 0.99
N LYS A 179 -15.25 26.20 1.38
CA LYS A 179 -14.96 25.08 0.46
C LYS A 179 -15.83 23.88 0.76
N LYS A 180 -16.18 23.16 -0.29
CA LYS A 180 -16.71 21.81 -0.23
C LYS A 180 -15.61 20.84 -0.62
N VAL A 181 -15.26 19.93 0.28
CA VAL A 181 -14.16 18.96 0.11
C VAL A 181 -14.75 17.56 0.13
N LYS A 182 -14.82 16.93 -1.03
CA LYS A 182 -15.36 15.58 -1.19
C LYS A 182 -14.20 14.60 -1.24
N VAL A 183 -14.23 13.58 -0.38
CA VAL A 183 -13.14 12.65 -0.14
C VAL A 183 -13.62 11.22 -0.28
N GLY A 184 -13.13 10.51 -1.29
CA GLY A 184 -13.35 9.09 -1.49
C GLY A 184 -12.22 8.29 -0.86
N LEU A 185 -12.46 7.65 0.28
CA LEU A 185 -11.44 6.88 1.01
C LEU A 185 -11.37 5.45 0.46
N ALA A 186 -10.15 5.00 0.13
CA ALA A 186 -9.87 3.60 -0.20
C ALA A 186 -9.51 2.81 1.07
N TYR A 187 -9.82 1.51 1.11
CA TYR A 187 -9.41 0.62 2.21
C TYR A 187 -7.89 0.59 2.37
N SER A 188 -7.36 0.65 3.59
CA SER A 188 -5.92 0.58 3.82
C SER A 188 -5.35 -0.78 3.45
N LEU A 189 -4.20 -0.80 2.77
CA LEU A 189 -3.38 -2.00 2.59
C LEU A 189 -2.34 -2.17 3.73
N GLY A 190 -2.37 -1.27 4.71
CA GLY A 190 -1.38 -1.22 5.78
C GLY A 190 -0.13 -0.42 5.39
N THR A 191 1.00 -0.75 6.02
CA THR A 191 2.28 -0.07 5.77
C THR A 191 3.04 -0.74 4.63
N GLN A 192 3.45 0.04 3.63
CA GLN A 192 4.25 -0.47 2.53
C GLN A 192 5.69 -0.76 2.97
N ILE A 193 6.22 -1.92 2.60
CA ILE A 193 7.64 -2.26 2.66
C ILE A 193 8.30 -1.69 1.41
N ILE A 194 9.30 -0.82 1.60
CA ILE A 194 9.98 -0.06 0.54
C ILE A 194 11.48 -0.24 0.70
N ASP A 195 12.19 -0.31 -0.42
CA ASP A 195 13.67 -0.31 -0.51
C ASP A 195 14.33 -1.33 0.44
N LYS A 196 13.77 -2.54 0.48
CA LYS A 196 14.23 -3.63 1.33
C LYS A 196 14.56 -4.85 0.48
N SER A 197 15.65 -5.51 0.82
CA SER A 197 15.97 -6.85 0.31
C SER A 197 15.82 -7.87 1.44
N ILE A 198 15.09 -8.94 1.18
CA ILE A 198 14.91 -10.05 2.13
C ILE A 198 15.35 -11.33 1.44
N GLU A 199 16.24 -12.08 2.07
CA GLU A 199 16.74 -13.36 1.58
C GLU A 199 16.28 -14.51 2.48
N TYR A 200 15.76 -15.57 1.85
CA TYR A 200 15.39 -16.81 2.51
C TYR A 200 16.23 -17.97 1.98
N SER A 201 16.87 -18.70 2.89
CA SER A 201 17.52 -19.97 2.56
C SER A 201 16.46 -21.06 2.38
N LEU A 202 16.60 -21.84 1.31
CA LEU A 202 15.68 -22.88 0.88
C LEU A 202 16.24 -24.26 1.18
N GLU A 203 15.39 -25.13 1.71
CA GLU A 203 15.66 -26.56 1.80
C GLU A 203 15.16 -27.27 0.54
N LYS A 204 13.96 -26.90 0.08
CA LYS A 204 13.30 -27.54 -1.07
C LYS A 204 12.31 -26.61 -1.75
N THR A 205 12.14 -26.77 -3.06
CA THR A 205 11.12 -26.05 -3.84
C THR A 205 10.35 -27.00 -4.75
N SER A 206 9.03 -26.96 -4.67
CA SER A 206 8.09 -27.68 -5.53
C SER A 206 7.11 -26.72 -6.21
N LYS A 207 6.23 -27.23 -7.09
CA LYS A 207 5.16 -26.42 -7.70
C LYS A 207 4.16 -25.86 -6.67
N ASN A 208 4.03 -26.52 -5.52
CA ASN A 208 3.01 -26.21 -4.51
C ASN A 208 3.60 -25.76 -3.17
N SER A 209 4.93 -25.80 -2.99
CA SER A 209 5.56 -25.40 -1.74
C SER A 209 6.97 -24.84 -1.94
N ILE A 210 7.36 -23.94 -1.05
CA ILE A 210 8.73 -23.48 -0.85
C ILE A 210 9.05 -23.72 0.61
N ASP A 211 9.97 -24.63 0.87
CA ASP A 211 10.33 -25.06 2.21
C ASP A 211 11.63 -24.35 2.60
N PHE A 212 11.60 -23.59 3.68
CA PHE A 212 12.73 -22.80 4.17
C PHE A 212 13.54 -23.60 5.18
N THR A 213 14.85 -23.37 5.25
CA THR A 213 15.73 -24.03 6.23
C THR A 213 15.36 -23.70 7.69
N SER A 214 14.59 -22.62 7.92
CA SER A 214 14.03 -22.27 9.23
C SER A 214 12.89 -23.18 9.69
N GLY A 215 12.45 -24.13 8.85
CA GLY A 215 11.29 -24.99 9.08
C GLY A 215 9.94 -24.34 8.74
N SER A 216 9.93 -23.07 8.34
CA SER A 216 8.74 -22.42 7.78
C SER A 216 8.55 -22.80 6.32
N LYS A 217 7.33 -22.68 5.80
CA LYS A 217 7.05 -22.99 4.40
C LYS A 217 6.02 -22.07 3.78
N LEU A 218 6.22 -21.70 2.51
CA LEU A 218 5.18 -21.12 1.68
C LEU A 218 4.38 -22.24 1.03
N VAL A 219 3.06 -22.25 1.20
CA VAL A 219 2.17 -23.28 0.62
C VAL A 219 1.24 -22.64 -0.39
N ARG A 220 1.21 -23.18 -1.61
CA ARG A 220 0.31 -22.72 -2.66
C ARG A 220 -1.11 -23.15 -2.35
N ILE A 221 -2.05 -22.20 -2.36
CA ILE A 221 -3.48 -22.53 -2.33
C ILE A 221 -3.95 -22.65 -3.78
N LYS A 222 -4.56 -23.79 -4.12
CA LYS A 222 -5.33 -23.91 -5.36
C LYS A 222 -6.68 -23.28 -5.11
N ASN A 223 -7.05 -22.27 -5.87
CA ASN A 223 -8.44 -21.84 -5.91
C ASN A 223 -9.28 -23.07 -6.29
N LYS A 224 -10.19 -23.49 -5.41
CA LYS A 224 -11.29 -24.34 -5.83
C LYS A 224 -12.17 -23.45 -6.69
N ASN A 225 -12.13 -23.67 -8.01
CA ASN A 225 -13.18 -23.19 -8.90
C ASN A 225 -14.50 -23.87 -8.53
#